data_AF-A0A6L3EWR1-F1
#
_entry.id   AF-A0A6L3EWR1-F1
#
_cell.length_a   1.000
_cell.length_b   1.000
_cell.length_c   1.000
_cell.angle_alpha   90.00
_cell.angle_beta   90.00
_cell.angle_gamma   90.00
#
_symmetry.space_group_name_H-M   'P 1'
#
loop_
_entity.id
_entity.type
_entity.pdbx_description
1 polymer ?
#
loop_
_entity_poly.entity_id
_entity_poly.type
_entity_poly.pdbx_seq_one_letter_code
_entity_poly.pdbx_strand_id
1 'polypeptide(L)'
;MVVVAVAGTAVLLLLSNQPTINYVLAIVSTAGVITIVTAINTILLLTIFRKDGLATRWRETAVPLTIGLALAIIELSIITYGRLQLTGTIVGIPGL
;
A
#
# COMPACT_ATOMS: atom_id res chain seq x y z
N MET A 1 17.17 12.14 9.88
CA MET A 1 16.81 12.26 11.30
C MET A 1 15.30 12.22 11.54
N VAL A 2 14.50 13.03 10.82
CA VAL A 2 13.03 13.08 11.00
C VAL A 2 12.35 11.71 10.85
N VAL A 3 12.68 10.94 9.81
CA VAL A 3 12.06 9.61 9.58
C VAL A 3 12.32 8.64 10.74
N VAL A 4 13.54 8.63 11.29
CA VAL A 4 13.91 7.77 12.41
C VAL A 4 13.13 8.16 13.68
N ALA A 5 12.95 9.45 13.93
CA ALA A 5 12.18 9.94 15.07
C ALA A 5 10.68 9.57 14.96
N VAL A 6 10.09 9.72 13.77
CA VAL A 6 8.69 9.34 13.51
C VAL A 6 8.50 7.83 13.65
N ALA A 7 9.40 7.03 13.06
CA ALA A 7 9.36 5.57 13.17
C ALA A 7 9.53 5.11 14.62
N GLY A 8 10.48 5.69 15.37
CA GLY A 8 10.69 5.38 16.79
C GLY A 8 9.45 5.70 17.64
N THR A 9 8.80 6.84 17.38
CA THR A 9 7.55 7.21 18.08
C THR A 9 6.41 6.24 17.77
N ALA A 10 6.27 5.83 16.50
CA ALA A 10 5.26 4.84 16.11
C ALA A 10 5.46 3.49 16.82
N VAL A 11 6.72 3.04 16.99
CA VAL A 11 7.04 1.81 17.73
C VAL A 11 6.70 1.93 19.21
N LEU A 12 7.01 3.07 19.84
CA LEU A 12 6.65 3.32 21.24
C LEU A 12 5.13 3.33 21.44
N LEU A 13 4.39 3.94 20.51
CA LEU A 13 2.92 3.95 20.52
C LEU A 13 2.34 2.55 20.35
N LEU A 14 2.96 1.71 19.50
CA LEU A 14 2.56 0.31 19.33
C LEU A 14 2.75 -0.49 20.62
N LEU A 15 3.88 -0.31 21.32
CA LEU A 15 4.17 -0.93 22.62
C LEU A 15 3.22 -0.46 23.73
N SER A 16 2.66 0.75 23.62
CA SER A 16 1.68 1.27 24.58
C SER A 16 0.38 0.45 24.62
N ASN A 17 0.15 -0.44 23.66
CA ASN A 17 -0.97 -1.38 23.59
C ASN A 17 -2.37 -0.76 23.72
N GLN A 18 -2.50 0.51 23.34
CA GLN A 18 -3.78 1.21 23.28
C GLN A 18 -4.53 0.78 22.01
N PRO A 19 -5.72 0.17 22.13
CA PRO A 19 -6.40 -0.45 20.99
C PRO A 19 -6.76 0.58 19.90
N THR A 20 -7.18 1.79 20.28
CA THR A 20 -7.54 2.85 19.34
C THR A 20 -6.34 3.36 18.53
N ILE A 21 -5.20 3.55 19.19
CA ILE A 21 -3.97 4.05 18.54
C ILE A 21 -3.44 3.00 17.57
N ASN A 22 -3.40 1.74 17.99
CA ASN A 22 -2.91 0.63 17.16
C ASN A 22 -3.77 0.41 15.93
N TYR A 23 -5.11 0.59 16.06
CA TYR A 23 -6.01 0.51 14.91
C TYR A 23 -5.76 1.62 13.89
N VAL A 24 -5.56 2.86 14.36
CA VAL A 24 -5.24 3.99 13.47
C VAL A 24 -3.88 3.78 12.79
N LEU A 25 -2.86 3.34 13.52
CA LEU A 25 -1.54 3.02 12.94
C LEU A 25 -1.64 1.93 11.87
N ALA A 26 -2.45 0.88 12.09
CA ALA A 26 -2.64 -0.19 11.12
C ALA A 26 -3.28 0.32 9.81
N ILE A 27 -4.28 1.19 9.90
CA ILE A 27 -4.92 1.82 8.74
C ILE A 27 -3.90 2.69 7.98
N VAL A 28 -3.19 3.56 8.69
CA VAL A 28 -2.19 4.46 8.09
C VAL A 28 -1.09 3.66 7.40
N SER A 29 -0.60 2.59 8.03
CA SER A 29 0.42 1.70 7.46
C SER A 29 -0.07 1.05 6.16
N THR A 30 -1.29 0.49 6.19
CA THR A 30 -1.87 -0.19 5.02
C THR A 30 -2.12 0.80 3.89
N ALA A 31 -2.65 1.99 4.20
CA ALA A 31 -2.86 3.06 3.24
C ALA A 31 -1.54 3.53 2.61
N GLY A 32 -0.46 3.62 3.39
CA GLY A 32 0.88 3.95 2.91
C GLY A 32 1.38 2.95 1.87
N VAL A 33 1.25 1.64 2.17
CA VAL A 33 1.63 0.58 1.23
C VAL A 33 0.81 0.65 -0.06
N ILE A 34 -0.52 0.78 0.03
CA ILE A 34 -1.40 0.90 -1.14
C ILE A 34 -1.00 2.10 -2.00
N THR A 35 -0.70 3.23 -1.36
CA THR A 35 -0.31 4.46 -2.05
C THR A 35 1.01 4.28 -2.82
N ILE A 36 2.01 3.67 -2.19
CA ILE A 36 3.32 3.43 -2.82
C ILE A 36 3.18 2.47 -4.01
N VAL A 37 2.47 1.35 -3.83
CA VAL A 37 2.27 0.37 -4.91
C VAL A 37 1.48 0.99 -6.06
N THR A 38 0.42 1.74 -5.77
CA THR A 38 -0.36 2.46 -6.78
C THR A 38 0.53 3.44 -7.55
N ALA A 39 1.34 4.24 -6.85
CA ALA A 39 2.24 5.19 -7.49
C ALA A 39 3.27 4.51 -8.39
N ILE A 40 3.87 3.41 -7.92
CA ILE A 40 4.81 2.61 -8.71
C ILE A 40 4.12 2.08 -9.97
N ASN A 41 2.92 1.50 -9.84
CA ASN A 41 2.15 0.97 -10.97
C ASN A 41 1.74 2.05 -11.96
N THR A 42 1.35 3.23 -11.48
CA THR A 42 1.07 4.38 -12.33
C THR A 42 2.33 4.85 -13.09
N ILE A 43 3.49 4.93 -12.43
CA ILE A 43 4.76 5.31 -13.08
C ILE A 43 5.16 4.26 -14.14
N LEU A 44 5.02 2.97 -13.82
CA LEU A 44 5.26 1.86 -14.74
C LEU A 44 4.36 1.96 -15.98
N LEU A 45 3.07 2.18 -15.77
CA LEU A 45 2.11 2.39 -16.86
C LEU A 45 2.48 3.59 -17.72
N LEU A 46 2.83 4.74 -17.12
CA LEU A 46 3.23 5.93 -17.86
C LEU A 46 4.49 5.68 -18.70
N THR A 47 5.48 5.01 -18.11
CA THR A 47 6.74 4.62 -18.77
C THR A 47 6.49 3.64 -19.92
N ILE A 48 5.70 2.59 -19.71
CA ILE A 48 5.39 1.57 -20.72
C ILE A 48 4.65 2.19 -21.91
N PHE A 49 3.67 3.05 -21.64
CA PHE A 49 2.91 3.71 -22.69
C PHE A 49 3.68 4.86 -23.36
N ARG A 50 4.93 5.15 -22.93
CA ARG A 50 5.78 6.27 -23.38
C ARG A 50 4.96 7.55 -23.54
N LYS A 51 4.01 7.78 -22.64
CA LYS A 51 3.15 8.97 -22.61
C LYS A 51 3.84 10.13 -21.91
N ASP A 52 5.17 10.12 -21.89
CA ASP A 52 6.07 11.19 -21.47
C ASP A 52 5.96 12.37 -22.47
N GLY A 53 4.80 13.03 -22.52
CA GLY A 53 4.61 14.24 -23.34
C GLY A 53 3.23 14.46 -23.98
N LEU A 54 2.26 13.55 -23.87
CA LEU A 54 0.94 13.69 -24.54
C LEU A 54 -0.26 13.84 -23.61
N ALA A 55 -0.07 13.78 -22.28
CA ALA A 55 -1.15 13.99 -21.32
C ALA A 55 -1.50 15.48 -21.19
N THR A 56 -2.21 16.03 -22.17
CA THR A 56 -2.67 17.43 -22.19
C THR A 56 -3.92 17.67 -21.34
N ARG A 57 -4.56 16.61 -20.83
CA ARG A 57 -5.78 16.67 -20.01
C ARG A 57 -5.65 15.85 -18.73
N TRP A 58 -6.00 16.46 -17.60
CA TRP A 58 -6.19 15.82 -16.28
C TRP A 58 -7.02 14.52 -16.31
N ARG A 59 -7.91 14.38 -17.29
CA ARG A 59 -8.76 13.20 -17.48
C ARG A 59 -8.02 11.99 -18.07
N GLU A 60 -6.92 12.21 -18.80
CA GLU A 60 -6.07 11.14 -19.34
C GLU A 60 -5.13 10.57 -18.29
N THR A 61 -4.81 11.33 -17.24
CA THR A 61 -4.04 10.86 -16.07
C THR A 61 -4.90 10.03 -15.11
N ALA A 62 -6.22 10.27 -15.08
CA ALA A 62 -7.14 9.50 -14.25
C ALA A 62 -7.22 8.01 -14.64
N VAL A 63 -7.08 7.70 -15.94
CA VAL A 63 -7.11 6.31 -16.45
C VAL A 63 -5.91 5.46 -15.98
N PRO A 64 -4.63 5.88 -16.15
CA PRO A 64 -3.49 5.13 -15.63
C PRO A 64 -3.44 5.12 -14.10
N LEU A 65 -4.03 6.11 -13.42
CA LEU A 65 -4.16 6.09 -11.96
C LEU A 65 -5.14 5.01 -11.50
N THR A 66 -6.33 4.92 -12.10
CA THR A 66 -7.32 3.89 -11.74
C THR A 66 -6.86 2.49 -12.10
N ILE A 67 -6.18 2.31 -13.24
CA ILE A 67 -5.57 1.03 -13.62
C ILE A 67 -4.42 0.68 -12.66
N GLY A 68 -3.56 1.65 -12.31
CA GLY A 68 -2.48 1.44 -11.35
C GLY A 68 -2.99 1.06 -9.96
N LEU A 69 -4.11 1.65 -9.52
CA LEU A 69 -4.78 1.29 -8.27
C LEU A 69 -5.40 -0.10 -8.33
N ALA A 70 -6.08 -0.45 -9.44
CA ALA A 70 -6.63 -1.79 -9.63
C ALA A 70 -5.52 -2.86 -9.63
N LEU A 71 -4.40 -2.59 -10.30
CA LEU A 71 -3.21 -3.46 -10.26
C LEU A 71 -2.64 -3.56 -8.84
N ALA A 72 -2.55 -2.46 -8.11
CA ALA A 72 -2.06 -2.49 -6.72
C ALA A 72 -2.92 -3.38 -5.84
N ILE A 73 -4.25 -3.30 -5.97
CA ILE A 73 -5.18 -4.18 -5.25
C ILE A 73 -4.97 -5.65 -5.63
N ILE A 74 -4.80 -5.95 -6.92
CA ILE A 74 -4.55 -7.32 -7.40
C ILE A 74 -3.22 -7.85 -6.85
N GLU A 75 -2.14 -7.07 -6.93
CA GLU A 75 -0.82 -7.45 -6.42
C GLU A 75 -0.84 -7.71 -4.92
N LEU A 76 -1.42 -6.78 -4.15
CA LEU A 76 -1.56 -6.93 -2.70
C LEU A 76 -2.42 -8.15 -2.34
N SER A 77 -3.46 -8.44 -3.12
CA SER A 77 -4.30 -9.62 -2.95
C SER A 77 -3.55 -10.91 -3.23
N ILE A 78 -2.76 -10.96 -4.32
CA ILE A 78 -1.93 -12.12 -4.68
C ILE A 78 -0.86 -12.37 -3.61
N ILE A 79 -0.17 -11.32 -3.15
CA ILE A 79 0.84 -11.44 -2.09
C ILE A 79 0.20 -11.93 -0.80
N THR A 80 -0.96 -11.40 -0.43
CA THR A 80 -1.69 -11.83 0.76
C THR A 80 -2.12 -13.29 0.63
N TYR A 81 -2.68 -13.69 -0.52
CA TYR A 81 -3.09 -15.07 -0.78
C TYR A 81 -1.90 -16.04 -0.77
N GLY A 82 -0.81 -15.72 -1.45
CA GLY A 82 0.42 -16.51 -1.43
C GLY A 82 0.99 -16.66 -0.03
N ARG A 83 0.96 -15.59 0.76
CA ARG A 83 1.33 -15.63 2.18
C ARG A 83 0.42 -16.57 2.99
N LEU A 84 -0.89 -16.59 2.74
CA LEU A 84 -1.80 -17.50 3.41
C LEU A 84 -1.50 -18.96 3.09
N GLN A 85 -1.23 -19.27 1.82
CA GLN A 85 -0.88 -20.62 1.40
C GLN A 85 0.46 -21.11 1.99
N LEU A 86 1.43 -20.21 2.16
CA LEU A 86 2.75 -20.55 2.70
C LEU A 86 2.79 -20.57 4.24
N THR A 87 2.06 -19.66 4.89
CA THR A 87 2.14 -19.49 6.35
C THR A 87 1.02 -20.25 7.08
N GLY A 88 -0.06 -20.63 6.38
CA GLY A 88 -1.20 -21.33 6.96
C GLY A 88 -1.95 -20.57 8.05
N THR A 89 -1.62 -19.29 8.26
CA THR A 89 -2.20 -18.46 9.33
C THR A 89 -2.55 -17.08 8.78
N ILE A 90 -3.83 -16.72 8.87
CA ILE A 90 -4.25 -15.32 8.84
C ILE A 90 -3.75 -14.71 10.15
N VAL A 91 -2.81 -13.75 10.10
CA VAL A 91 -2.43 -13.00 11.32
C VAL A 91 -3.68 -12.31 11.84
N GLY A 92 -4.22 -12.83 12.96
CA GLY A 92 -5.50 -12.43 13.55
C GLY A 92 -6.41 -13.59 13.94
N ILE A 93 -6.29 -14.76 13.30
CA ILE A 93 -7.06 -15.97 13.63
C ILE A 93 -6.12 -17.19 13.58
N PRO A 94 -5.67 -17.72 14.74
CA PRO A 94 -4.89 -18.95 14.76
C PRO A 94 -5.83 -20.13 14.46
N GLY A 95 -5.59 -20.83 13.33
CA GLY A 95 -6.22 -22.12 13.03
C GLY A 95 -7.49 -22.11 12.18
N LEU A 96 -7.73 -21.07 11.36
CA LEU A 96 -8.72 -21.09 10.27
C LEU A 96 -8.09 -20.62 8.95
#